data_AF-A0AAD5HJY3-F1
#
_entry.id   AF-A0AAD5HJY3-F1
#
_cell.length_a   1.000
_cell.length_b   1.000
_cell.length_c   1.000
_cell.angle_alpha   90.00
_cell.angle_beta   90.00
_cell.angle_gamma   90.00
#
_symmetry.space_group_name_H-M   'P 1'
#
loop_
_entity.id
_entity.type
_entity.pdbx_description
1 polymer ?
#
loop_
_entity_poly.entity_id
_entity_poly.type
_entity_poly.pdbx_seq_one_letter_code
_entity_poly.pdbx_strand_id
1 'polypeptide(L)'
;MTASNPTRTMVWLGLALLLSGLTIPARAVSSIAEACATYTGDLEIANLTDFVNLTGIEKIDGKLTFDNPLAIQDDTTIYSSTLKNITKQFFIYGPFEADHPQGQLNVSLHALQRARSIGVYGPWAGVSVDTAPELNVTDSFIVHGHGMMEASDIHMNATYVWYLRLTDIDFSWSSYLTSSVDRVGYMVVSGNKELEQVQLESLKHAKYAIKIVENPDLDNISMPLTNASFVQMYNNGRDVVVSLPELEFLGNRSHESSMISAGGTGSDFQDLIDVSLPKLKQVHGDWRFFGELSFISNLFSELYLPRLEIANCTLGIDENVALNDLWLPRLDYVKDLEIHANPRLRNMTANLLKTADKINMTGPFTNVEFFSIKTVTGDFYLVGDNTMDCSCFDEHFLNNIVQGSYKCIGNHTKPETERMPSTPTDEAQLEAWGSGKDGSDSGNDTGDKEGSSSGSSSNGEGGGGGLSTGAKAGIGVGVSMVAVALILGAWFLYRKKKAQKAPEEAPTANSRLQKAELDGNSKPTPVDIEKVESKMAVAKTVHAGELPDSGRFELPARTARAELSA
;
A
#
# COMPACT_ATOMS: atom_id res chain seq x y z
N MET A 1 62.07 -2.14 44.61
CA MET A 1 61.51 -2.46 43.28
C MET A 1 60.36 -3.43 43.49
N THR A 2 59.12 -3.00 43.22
CA THR A 2 57.89 -3.78 43.48
C THR A 2 57.33 -4.30 42.16
N ALA A 3 57.11 -5.61 42.05
CA ALA A 3 56.48 -6.21 40.87
C ALA A 3 54.99 -5.84 40.81
N SER A 4 54.54 -5.28 39.70
CA SER A 4 53.12 -5.08 39.39
C SER A 4 52.51 -6.40 38.90
N ASN A 5 51.39 -6.81 39.51
CA ASN A 5 50.75 -8.10 39.20
C ASN A 5 49.73 -7.93 38.05
N PRO A 6 49.96 -8.51 36.85
CA PRO A 6 49.22 -8.16 35.63
C PRO A 6 47.73 -8.54 35.68
N THR A 7 47.34 -9.52 36.49
CA THR A 7 45.92 -9.91 36.64
C THR A 7 45.07 -8.78 37.24
N ARG A 8 45.64 -7.91 38.08
CA ARG A 8 44.89 -6.77 38.64
C ARG A 8 44.55 -5.72 37.59
N THR A 9 45.42 -5.48 36.61
CA THR A 9 45.17 -4.53 35.53
C THR A 9 44.05 -4.99 34.58
N MET A 10 43.98 -6.29 34.24
CA MET A 10 42.86 -6.82 33.44
C MET A 10 41.53 -6.78 34.22
N VAL A 11 41.52 -7.17 35.50
CA VAL A 11 40.31 -7.09 36.34
C VAL A 11 39.81 -5.65 36.49
N TRP A 12 40.70 -4.66 36.63
CA TRP A 12 40.29 -3.25 36.67
C TRP A 12 39.85 -2.69 35.31
N LEU A 13 40.37 -3.19 34.18
CA LEU A 13 39.87 -2.82 32.86
C LEU A 13 38.44 -3.34 32.65
N GLY A 14 38.18 -4.61 32.98
CA GLY A 14 36.85 -5.20 32.92
C GLY A 14 35.86 -4.54 33.89
N LEU A 15 36.29 -4.19 35.10
CA LEU A 15 35.44 -3.50 36.08
C LEU A 15 35.15 -2.03 35.71
N ALA A 16 36.05 -1.37 34.98
CA ALA A 16 35.80 -0.03 34.43
C ALA A 16 34.83 -0.08 33.24
N LEU A 17 35.00 -1.05 32.33
CA LEU A 17 34.08 -1.28 31.20
C LEU A 17 32.65 -1.64 31.65
N LEU A 18 32.49 -2.22 32.84
CA LEU A 18 31.18 -2.57 33.43
C LEU A 18 30.38 -1.37 34.00
N LEU A 19 30.92 -0.15 34.03
CA LEU A 19 30.33 0.98 34.78
C LEU A 19 30.14 2.28 33.99
N SER A 20 30.46 2.31 32.70
CA SER A 20 30.29 3.50 31.86
C SER A 20 30.05 3.13 30.41
N GLY A 21 29.02 3.72 29.79
CA GLY A 21 28.77 3.62 28.35
C GLY A 21 29.84 4.38 27.56
N LEU A 22 30.96 3.71 27.30
CA LEU A 22 31.95 4.15 26.34
C LEU A 22 31.51 3.73 24.94
N THR A 23 31.78 4.60 23.96
CA THR A 23 31.95 4.17 22.58
C THR A 23 33.21 3.31 22.48
N ILE A 24 33.07 2.08 21.98
CA ILE A 24 34.16 1.10 21.91
C ILE A 24 34.59 0.95 20.45
N PRO A 25 35.88 1.18 20.11
CA PRO A 25 36.36 0.96 18.75
C PRO A 25 36.28 -0.54 18.41
N ALA A 26 35.78 -0.89 17.22
CA ALA A 26 35.47 -2.26 16.83
C ALA A 26 36.56 -3.30 17.13
N ARG A 27 37.85 -2.94 16.99
CA ARG A 27 39.01 -3.80 17.31
C ARG A 27 39.15 -4.21 18.78
N ALA A 28 38.40 -3.60 19.71
CA ALA A 28 38.36 -3.96 21.13
C ALA A 28 37.15 -4.86 21.50
N VAL A 29 36.24 -5.14 20.56
CA VAL A 29 35.05 -5.98 20.81
C VAL A 29 35.44 -7.46 21.05
N SER A 30 36.49 -7.94 20.36
CA SER A 30 37.02 -9.30 20.53
C SER A 30 37.49 -9.59 21.96
N SER A 31 38.16 -8.64 22.62
CA SER A 31 38.64 -8.82 24.00
C SER A 31 37.52 -8.72 25.05
N ILE A 32 36.33 -8.26 24.68
CA ILE A 32 35.11 -8.35 25.50
C ILE A 32 34.49 -9.75 25.37
N ALA A 33 34.46 -10.28 24.14
CA ALA A 33 33.93 -11.62 23.86
C ALA A 33 34.76 -12.75 24.51
N GLU A 34 36.08 -12.57 24.64
CA GLU A 34 36.96 -13.46 25.42
C GLU A 34 36.69 -13.43 26.94
N ALA A 35 36.03 -12.39 27.46
CA ALA A 35 35.89 -12.15 28.90
C ALA A 35 34.56 -12.64 29.52
N CYS A 36 33.44 -12.53 28.80
CA CYS A 36 32.11 -12.81 29.36
C CYS A 36 31.08 -13.26 28.30
N ALA A 37 30.46 -14.43 28.52
CA ALA A 37 29.35 -14.93 27.70
C ALA A 37 28.04 -14.12 27.85
N THR A 38 27.93 -13.24 28.85
CA THR A 38 26.83 -12.27 28.98
C THR A 38 27.39 -10.88 29.24
N TYR A 39 27.15 -9.96 28.30
CA TYR A 39 27.36 -8.53 28.51
C TYR A 39 26.13 -7.93 29.19
N THR A 40 26.33 -6.94 30.06
CA THR A 40 25.24 -6.23 30.77
C THR A 40 25.49 -4.74 30.70
N GLY A 41 24.49 -3.98 30.25
CA GLY A 41 24.66 -2.59 29.84
C GLY A 41 24.48 -2.44 28.32
N ASP A 42 24.46 -1.19 27.87
CA ASP A 42 24.28 -0.84 26.46
C ASP A 42 25.66 -0.74 25.79
N LEU A 43 25.87 -1.47 24.69
CA LEU A 43 27.13 -1.55 23.95
C LEU A 43 27.04 -0.68 22.69
N GLU A 44 27.90 0.33 22.59
CA GLU A 44 27.94 1.29 21.49
C GLU A 44 29.29 1.21 20.77
N ILE A 45 29.26 0.87 19.49
CA ILE A 45 30.46 0.65 18.67
C ILE A 45 30.47 1.72 17.58
N ALA A 46 31.36 2.70 17.76
CA ALA A 46 31.46 3.88 16.91
C ALA A 46 32.64 3.78 15.95
N ASN A 47 32.42 4.17 14.69
CA ASN A 47 33.31 3.93 13.55
C ASN A 47 33.48 2.42 13.32
N LEU A 48 32.64 1.88 12.44
CA LEU A 48 32.74 0.48 12.02
C LEU A 48 34.09 0.25 11.35
N THR A 49 34.63 -0.96 11.54
CA THR A 49 35.76 -1.47 10.75
C THR A 49 35.30 -2.67 9.95
N ASP A 50 36.05 -3.02 8.89
CA ASP A 50 35.81 -4.12 7.95
C ASP A 50 35.12 -5.37 8.53
N PHE A 51 35.53 -5.77 9.75
CA PHE A 51 34.98 -6.92 10.46
C PHE A 51 34.74 -6.64 11.95
N VAL A 52 33.55 -6.97 12.44
CA VAL A 52 33.18 -7.03 13.87
C VAL A 52 32.77 -8.46 14.21
N ASN A 53 33.45 -9.08 15.19
CA ASN A 53 33.12 -10.41 15.67
C ASN A 53 32.61 -10.37 17.11
N LEU A 54 31.37 -10.83 17.30
CA LEU A 54 30.69 -10.99 18.59
C LEU A 54 30.65 -12.46 19.05
N THR A 55 31.38 -13.37 18.37
CA THR A 55 31.50 -14.78 18.76
C THR A 55 32.22 -14.90 20.11
N GLY A 56 31.59 -15.58 21.07
CA GLY A 56 31.98 -15.65 22.48
C GLY A 56 30.93 -15.01 23.40
N ILE A 57 30.21 -13.98 22.91
CA ILE A 57 29.05 -13.40 23.60
C ILE A 57 27.81 -14.24 23.26
N GLU A 58 27.07 -14.70 24.27
CA GLU A 58 25.79 -15.39 24.09
C GLU A 58 24.57 -14.48 24.35
N LYS A 59 24.72 -13.47 25.20
CA LYS A 59 23.65 -12.52 25.55
C LYS A 59 24.18 -11.10 25.72
N ILE A 60 23.43 -10.12 25.22
CA ILE A 60 23.57 -8.70 25.55
C ILE A 60 22.34 -8.28 26.35
N ASP A 61 22.50 -7.99 27.64
CA ASP A 61 21.44 -7.42 28.49
C ASP A 61 21.44 -5.89 28.43
N GLY A 62 21.01 -5.39 27.28
CA GLY A 62 21.06 -3.99 26.90
C GLY A 62 20.80 -3.79 25.41
N LYS A 63 21.19 -2.62 24.92
CA LYS A 63 21.24 -2.29 23.49
C LYS A 63 22.56 -2.77 22.89
N LEU A 64 22.54 -3.00 21.58
CA LEU A 64 23.70 -3.07 20.72
C LEU A 64 23.52 -2.00 19.63
N THR A 65 24.32 -0.95 19.67
CA THR A 65 24.29 0.13 18.67
C THR A 65 25.60 0.14 17.91
N PHE A 66 25.50 0.15 16.58
CA PHE A 66 26.60 0.49 15.68
C PHE A 66 26.32 1.86 15.06
N ASP A 67 27.24 2.79 15.25
CA ASP A 67 27.15 4.16 14.72
C ASP A 67 28.37 4.43 13.84
N ASN A 68 28.14 4.72 12.56
CA ASN A 68 29.21 4.89 11.58
C ASN A 68 29.16 6.28 10.93
N PRO A 69 29.41 7.37 11.67
CA PRO A 69 29.20 8.73 11.17
C PRO A 69 30.12 9.12 10.00
N LEU A 70 31.25 8.42 9.82
CA LEU A 70 32.25 8.76 8.81
C LEU A 70 32.18 7.82 7.59
N ALA A 71 32.20 8.41 6.39
CA ALA A 71 32.25 7.71 5.11
C ALA A 71 33.63 7.08 4.85
N ILE A 72 33.91 5.92 5.47
CA ILE A 72 35.20 5.20 5.35
C ILE A 72 34.97 3.67 5.35
N GLN A 73 35.63 2.98 4.41
CA GLN A 73 35.74 1.53 4.17
C GLN A 73 34.71 0.90 3.21
N ASP A 74 35.20 -0.07 2.41
CA ASP A 74 34.52 -0.63 1.24
C ASP A 74 33.44 -1.66 1.60
N ASP A 75 33.70 -2.53 2.57
CA ASP A 75 32.77 -3.56 3.07
C ASP A 75 32.82 -3.61 4.61
N THR A 76 31.68 -3.78 5.26
CA THR A 76 31.56 -3.98 6.72
C THR A 76 30.78 -5.24 7.04
N THR A 77 31.37 -6.15 7.81
CA THR A 77 30.76 -7.41 8.22
C THR A 77 30.60 -7.50 9.74
N ILE A 78 29.37 -7.77 10.21
CA ILE A 78 29.04 -7.99 11.64
C ILE A 78 28.65 -9.47 11.82
N TYR A 79 29.44 -10.22 12.58
CA TYR A 79 29.32 -11.68 12.70
C TYR A 79 29.15 -12.17 14.15
N SER A 80 28.26 -13.14 14.36
CA SER A 80 28.27 -14.00 15.56
C SER A 80 27.71 -15.40 15.30
N SER A 81 28.44 -16.40 15.79
CA SER A 81 27.98 -17.79 15.88
C SER A 81 27.41 -18.17 17.26
N THR A 82 27.40 -17.25 18.24
CA THR A 82 27.01 -17.54 19.64
C THR A 82 25.92 -16.64 20.20
N LEU A 83 25.73 -15.44 19.67
CA LEU A 83 24.83 -14.43 20.23
C LEU A 83 23.36 -14.83 20.04
N LYS A 84 22.70 -15.23 21.12
CA LYS A 84 21.32 -15.77 21.13
C LYS A 84 20.25 -14.74 21.47
N ASN A 85 20.60 -13.72 22.26
CA ASN A 85 19.61 -12.83 22.87
C ASN A 85 20.13 -11.40 23.06
N ILE A 86 19.40 -10.43 22.54
CA ILE A 86 19.60 -8.99 22.79
C ILE A 86 18.32 -8.45 23.46
N THR A 87 18.41 -8.03 24.72
CA THR A 87 17.19 -7.72 25.52
C THR A 87 16.54 -6.38 25.18
N LYS A 88 17.27 -5.48 24.50
CA LYS A 88 16.75 -4.21 23.95
C LYS A 88 16.96 -4.17 22.42
N GLN A 89 17.40 -3.01 21.92
CA GLN A 89 17.52 -2.67 20.51
C GLN A 89 18.87 -3.15 19.95
N PHE A 90 18.86 -3.69 18.74
CA PHE A 90 20.04 -3.90 17.90
C PHE A 90 19.91 -2.98 16.68
N PHE A 91 20.64 -1.87 16.66
CA PHE A 91 20.57 -0.87 15.60
C PHE A 91 21.93 -0.66 14.92
N ILE A 92 21.91 -0.51 13.61
CA ILE A 92 23.06 -0.18 12.77
C ILE A 92 22.72 1.08 11.96
N TYR A 93 23.55 2.10 12.10
CA TYR A 93 23.44 3.37 11.40
C TYR A 93 24.58 3.53 10.38
N GLY A 94 24.22 3.82 9.13
CA GLY A 94 25.17 4.12 8.06
C GLY A 94 25.73 5.54 8.11
N PRO A 95 26.71 5.88 7.24
CA PRO A 95 27.36 7.19 7.21
C PRO A 95 26.45 8.29 6.65
N PHE A 96 25.59 8.84 7.51
CA PHE A 96 24.72 9.99 7.21
C PHE A 96 25.44 11.27 6.76
N GLU A 97 26.77 11.37 6.91
CA GLU A 97 27.57 12.46 6.35
C GLU A 97 27.95 12.26 4.86
N ALA A 98 27.66 11.09 4.27
CA ALA A 98 27.90 10.81 2.85
C ALA A 98 26.82 11.41 1.93
N ASP A 99 27.23 11.85 0.74
CA ASP A 99 26.36 12.37 -0.33
C ASP A 99 25.96 11.31 -1.37
N HIS A 100 26.43 10.08 -1.22
CA HIS A 100 26.10 8.92 -2.03
C HIS A 100 26.24 7.61 -1.22
N PRO A 101 25.58 6.50 -1.60
CA PRO A 101 25.68 5.21 -0.91
C PRO A 101 27.13 4.76 -0.66
N GLN A 102 27.41 4.25 0.55
CA GLN A 102 28.76 3.81 0.95
C GLN A 102 28.76 2.37 1.43
N GLY A 103 29.57 1.53 0.79
CA GLY A 103 29.96 0.18 1.21
C GLY A 103 28.86 -0.86 1.43
N GLN A 104 29.23 -2.13 1.48
CA GLN A 104 28.29 -3.21 1.79
C GLN A 104 28.20 -3.49 3.29
N LEU A 105 27.00 -3.65 3.81
CA LEU A 105 26.73 -4.11 5.18
C LEU A 105 26.29 -5.58 5.17
N ASN A 106 27.13 -6.46 5.69
CA ASN A 106 26.86 -7.89 5.82
C ASN A 106 26.66 -8.26 7.30
N VAL A 107 25.42 -8.51 7.71
CA VAL A 107 25.07 -8.94 9.07
C VAL A 107 24.78 -10.45 9.07
N SER A 108 25.47 -11.19 9.93
CA SER A 108 25.39 -12.65 10.01
C SER A 108 25.29 -13.11 11.46
N LEU A 109 24.07 -13.37 11.91
CA LEU A 109 23.73 -13.70 13.30
C LEU A 109 22.92 -15.00 13.39
N HIS A 110 23.43 -16.10 12.81
CA HIS A 110 22.73 -17.39 12.69
C HIS A 110 22.30 -18.04 14.03
N ALA A 111 22.80 -17.53 15.16
CA ALA A 111 22.44 -18.01 16.50
C ALA A 111 21.38 -17.14 17.21
N LEU A 112 20.96 -16.00 16.63
CA LEU A 112 20.12 -15.01 17.30
C LEU A 112 18.66 -15.44 17.33
N GLN A 113 18.22 -15.98 18.46
CA GLN A 113 16.84 -16.47 18.68
C GLN A 113 15.89 -15.37 19.18
N ARG A 114 16.42 -14.27 19.74
CA ARG A 114 15.59 -13.18 20.29
C ARG A 114 16.24 -11.80 20.22
N ALA A 115 15.48 -10.83 19.74
CA ALA A 115 15.75 -9.40 19.90
C ALA A 115 14.45 -8.68 20.33
N ARG A 116 14.55 -7.50 20.96
CA ARG A 116 13.36 -6.64 21.08
C ARG A 116 13.14 -5.91 19.74
N SER A 117 14.15 -5.19 19.27
CA SER A 117 14.15 -4.54 17.95
C SER A 117 15.42 -4.85 17.20
N ILE A 118 15.33 -4.96 15.87
CA ILE A 118 16.44 -4.94 14.92
C ILE A 118 16.18 -3.77 13.96
N GLY A 119 17.22 -3.03 13.60
CA GLY A 119 17.10 -1.87 12.71
C GLY A 119 18.37 -1.60 11.92
N VAL A 120 18.27 -1.56 10.60
CA VAL A 120 19.32 -1.09 9.69
C VAL A 120 18.87 0.22 9.07
N TYR A 121 19.70 1.24 9.19
CA TYR A 121 19.45 2.58 8.67
C TYR A 121 20.56 2.95 7.68
N GLY A 122 20.16 3.45 6.51
CA GLY A 122 21.05 3.90 5.45
C GLY A 122 21.82 5.18 5.80
N PRO A 123 22.70 5.68 4.91
CA PRO A 123 23.00 5.12 3.58
C PRO A 123 23.89 3.87 3.64
N TRP A 124 23.75 2.98 2.67
CA TRP A 124 24.62 1.81 2.42
C TRP A 124 24.57 1.48 0.91
N ALA A 125 25.67 0.99 0.32
CA ALA A 125 25.72 0.55 -1.08
C ALA A 125 25.28 -0.92 -1.27
N GLY A 126 24.99 -1.62 -0.18
CA GLY A 126 24.39 -2.95 -0.18
C GLY A 126 24.07 -3.38 1.25
N VAL A 127 22.99 -4.13 1.46
CA VAL A 127 22.58 -4.63 2.79
C VAL A 127 22.17 -6.10 2.71
N SER A 128 22.80 -6.93 3.53
CA SER A 128 22.44 -8.35 3.73
C SER A 128 22.32 -8.64 5.23
N VAL A 129 21.24 -9.33 5.65
CA VAL A 129 20.93 -9.59 7.06
C VAL A 129 20.49 -11.04 7.28
N ASP A 130 21.46 -11.95 7.40
CA ASP A 130 21.21 -13.34 7.77
C ASP A 130 21.11 -13.51 9.30
N THR A 131 20.12 -14.29 9.71
CA THR A 131 19.61 -14.42 11.09
C THR A 131 19.03 -15.83 11.29
N ALA A 132 18.76 -16.24 12.54
CA ALA A 132 18.22 -17.57 12.81
C ALA A 132 16.74 -17.70 12.38
N PRO A 133 16.28 -18.80 11.75
CA PRO A 133 14.86 -18.99 11.41
C PRO A 133 13.92 -18.91 12.62
N GLU A 134 14.38 -19.34 13.81
CA GLU A 134 13.62 -19.25 15.06
C GLU A 134 13.61 -17.84 15.68
N LEU A 135 14.19 -16.82 15.04
CA LEU A 135 14.28 -15.46 15.57
C LEU A 135 12.88 -14.89 15.88
N ASN A 136 12.75 -14.38 17.11
CA ASN A 136 11.57 -13.66 17.58
C ASN A 136 11.93 -12.19 17.84
N VAL A 137 11.32 -11.28 17.08
CA VAL A 137 11.49 -9.82 17.20
C VAL A 137 10.23 -9.22 17.81
N THR A 138 10.28 -8.96 19.12
CA THR A 138 9.05 -8.66 19.89
C THR A 138 8.49 -7.24 19.71
N ASP A 139 9.21 -6.34 19.04
CA ASP A 139 8.84 -4.93 18.86
C ASP A 139 8.99 -4.50 17.39
N SER A 140 10.20 -4.47 16.81
CA SER A 140 10.36 -4.01 15.41
C SER A 140 11.54 -4.61 14.65
N PHE A 141 11.34 -5.03 13.40
CA PHE A 141 12.39 -5.24 12.40
C PHE A 141 12.28 -4.14 11.35
N ILE A 142 13.34 -3.34 11.17
CA ILE A 142 13.32 -2.16 10.29
C ILE A 142 14.52 -2.21 9.35
N VAL A 143 14.29 -2.00 8.06
CA VAL A 143 15.31 -1.55 7.11
C VAL A 143 14.80 -0.26 6.48
N HIS A 144 15.54 0.84 6.63
CA HIS A 144 15.13 2.17 6.19
C HIS A 144 16.29 2.89 5.50
N GLY A 145 16.16 3.11 4.20
CA GLY A 145 17.25 3.60 3.36
C GLY A 145 17.43 5.11 3.32
N HIS A 146 16.46 5.89 3.84
CA HIS A 146 16.43 7.35 3.73
C HIS A 146 16.51 7.88 2.28
N GLY A 147 16.22 7.05 1.27
CA GLY A 147 16.38 7.37 -0.15
C GLY A 147 17.83 7.39 -0.65
N MET A 148 18.76 6.81 0.13
CA MET A 148 20.21 6.75 -0.16
C MET A 148 20.81 5.39 0.23
N MET A 149 20.01 4.32 0.24
CA MET A 149 20.46 2.94 0.40
C MET A 149 20.22 2.20 -0.91
N GLU A 150 21.27 1.59 -1.43
CA GLU A 150 21.20 0.59 -2.49
C GLU A 150 21.13 -0.82 -1.86
N ALA A 151 20.35 -1.72 -2.45
CA ALA A 151 20.25 -3.11 -2.04
C ALA A 151 20.01 -4.04 -3.25
N SER A 152 20.35 -5.32 -3.12
CA SER A 152 19.82 -6.37 -3.99
C SER A 152 18.74 -7.15 -3.22
N ASP A 153 18.69 -8.48 -3.33
CA ASP A 153 17.69 -9.30 -2.64
C ASP A 153 17.76 -9.15 -1.12
N ILE A 154 16.71 -8.57 -0.52
CA ILE A 154 16.57 -8.51 0.93
C ILE A 154 15.82 -9.76 1.40
N HIS A 155 16.59 -10.68 2.00
CA HIS A 155 16.06 -11.82 2.73
C HIS A 155 15.95 -11.51 4.23
N MET A 156 14.84 -11.86 4.86
CA MET A 156 14.62 -11.67 6.30
C MET A 156 14.25 -12.97 7.00
N ASN A 157 15.14 -13.48 7.86
CA ASN A 157 14.99 -14.80 8.48
C ASN A 157 14.50 -14.68 9.94
N ALA A 158 13.24 -15.00 10.19
CA ALA A 158 12.63 -14.97 11.52
C ALA A 158 11.34 -15.78 11.56
N THR A 159 10.86 -16.14 12.75
CA THR A 159 9.53 -16.73 12.92
C THR A 159 8.48 -15.62 13.10
N TYR A 160 8.73 -14.68 14.01
CA TYR A 160 7.76 -13.67 14.43
C TYR A 160 8.38 -12.26 14.47
N VAL A 161 7.68 -11.29 13.89
CA VAL A 161 8.03 -9.86 13.95
C VAL A 161 6.78 -9.04 14.30
N TRP A 162 6.81 -8.26 15.38
CA TRP A 162 5.66 -7.41 15.73
C TRP A 162 5.45 -6.27 14.72
N TYR A 163 6.49 -5.50 14.39
CA TYR A 163 6.42 -4.43 13.40
C TYR A 163 7.53 -4.61 12.35
N LEU A 164 7.16 -5.01 11.13
CA LEU A 164 8.07 -5.13 10.01
C LEU A 164 7.98 -3.89 9.12
N ARG A 165 9.12 -3.24 8.82
CA ARG A 165 9.20 -2.10 7.90
C ARG A 165 10.38 -2.24 6.93
N LEU A 166 10.09 -2.08 5.65
CA LEU A 166 11.05 -1.94 4.56
C LEU A 166 10.74 -0.65 3.79
N THR A 167 11.63 0.34 3.84
CA THR A 167 11.27 1.71 3.40
C THR A 167 12.41 2.53 2.79
N ASP A 168 12.10 3.24 1.71
CA ASP A 168 12.96 4.26 1.07
C ASP A 168 14.33 3.72 0.61
N ILE A 169 14.31 2.61 -0.14
CA ILE A 169 15.48 1.88 -0.66
C ILE A 169 15.44 1.88 -2.20
N ASP A 170 16.60 2.11 -2.84
CA ASP A 170 16.84 1.74 -4.23
C ASP A 170 17.25 0.27 -4.29
N PHE A 171 16.48 -0.57 -4.94
CA PHE A 171 16.92 -1.92 -5.25
C PHE A 171 17.75 -1.94 -6.54
N SER A 172 18.44 -3.05 -6.81
CA SER A 172 18.95 -3.34 -8.14
C SER A 172 17.86 -3.98 -9.01
N TRP A 173 17.90 -3.73 -10.32
CA TRP A 173 17.00 -4.36 -11.28
C TRP A 173 16.79 -5.87 -11.05
N SER A 174 15.53 -6.31 -11.08
CA SER A 174 15.06 -7.68 -10.77
C SER A 174 15.35 -8.22 -9.36
N SER A 175 15.48 -7.33 -8.36
CA SER A 175 15.50 -7.76 -6.94
C SER A 175 14.12 -8.11 -6.40
N TYR A 176 14.08 -8.97 -5.39
CA TYR A 176 12.84 -9.39 -4.72
C TYR A 176 12.97 -9.46 -3.20
N LEU A 177 11.88 -9.12 -2.50
CA LEU A 177 11.77 -9.27 -1.04
C LEU A 177 11.30 -10.69 -0.69
N THR A 178 12.07 -11.41 0.13
CA THR A 178 11.67 -12.70 0.71
C THR A 178 11.80 -12.75 2.23
N SER A 179 10.97 -13.58 2.87
CA SER A 179 11.07 -13.81 4.31
C SER A 179 10.50 -15.17 4.75
N SER A 180 11.09 -15.73 5.80
CA SER A 180 10.60 -16.92 6.51
C SER A 180 9.57 -16.61 7.61
N VAL A 181 9.23 -15.34 7.85
CA VAL A 181 8.29 -14.89 8.89
C VAL A 181 6.92 -15.56 8.73
N ASP A 182 6.51 -16.36 9.74
CA ASP A 182 5.21 -17.05 9.76
C ASP A 182 4.06 -16.15 10.24
N ARG A 183 4.42 -15.13 11.05
CA ARG A 183 3.51 -14.20 11.73
C ARG A 183 4.10 -12.80 11.80
N VAL A 184 3.34 -11.83 11.30
CA VAL A 184 3.62 -10.40 11.51
C VAL A 184 2.55 -9.76 12.41
N GLY A 185 2.91 -8.76 13.20
CA GLY A 185 1.92 -7.89 13.85
C GLY A 185 1.38 -6.86 12.87
N TYR A 186 2.26 -6.09 12.24
CA TYR A 186 1.98 -5.08 11.23
C TYR A 186 3.16 -4.98 10.24
N MET A 187 2.90 -4.87 8.94
CA MET A 187 3.92 -4.84 7.89
C MET A 187 3.81 -3.58 7.00
N VAL A 188 4.96 -2.98 6.67
CA VAL A 188 5.10 -1.90 5.68
C VAL A 188 6.19 -2.25 4.67
N VAL A 189 5.86 -2.15 3.39
CA VAL A 189 6.80 -2.06 2.27
C VAL A 189 6.45 -0.78 1.50
N SER A 190 7.25 0.28 1.63
CA SER A 190 6.88 1.61 1.09
C SER A 190 8.04 2.44 0.55
N GLY A 191 7.85 3.10 -0.60
CA GLY A 191 8.86 4.00 -1.16
C GLY A 191 10.09 3.30 -1.75
N ASN A 192 9.98 2.02 -2.11
CA ASN A 192 11.11 1.24 -2.64
C ASN A 192 11.09 1.28 -4.18
N LYS A 193 12.21 1.66 -4.80
CA LYS A 193 12.42 1.70 -6.26
C LYS A 193 13.11 0.43 -6.75
N GLU A 194 12.90 0.04 -7.99
CA GLU A 194 13.39 -1.20 -8.65
C GLU A 194 13.03 -2.53 -7.93
N LEU A 195 12.14 -2.48 -6.91
CA LEU A 195 11.64 -3.65 -6.21
C LEU A 195 10.52 -4.31 -7.04
N GLU A 196 10.90 -5.23 -7.94
CA GLU A 196 9.96 -5.89 -8.83
C GLU A 196 8.97 -6.83 -8.12
N GLN A 197 9.36 -7.49 -7.01
CA GLN A 197 8.54 -8.55 -6.41
C GLN A 197 8.58 -8.63 -4.88
N VAL A 198 7.43 -8.95 -4.27
CA VAL A 198 7.28 -9.29 -2.85
C VAL A 198 6.77 -10.72 -2.72
N GLN A 199 7.63 -11.65 -2.30
CA GLN A 199 7.33 -13.08 -2.17
C GLN A 199 7.51 -13.58 -0.73
N LEU A 200 6.43 -13.65 0.04
CA LEU A 200 6.49 -13.98 1.47
C LEU A 200 5.92 -15.38 1.73
N GLU A 201 6.56 -16.41 1.15
CA GLU A 201 6.10 -17.80 1.11
C GLU A 201 5.76 -18.42 2.48
N SER A 202 6.31 -17.91 3.57
CA SER A 202 6.02 -18.41 4.93
C SER A 202 4.89 -17.67 5.65
N LEU A 203 4.52 -16.47 5.20
CA LEU A 203 3.67 -15.54 5.94
C LEU A 203 2.21 -15.98 5.93
N LYS A 204 1.74 -16.48 7.08
CA LYS A 204 0.40 -17.06 7.25
C LYS A 204 -0.56 -16.18 8.05
N HIS A 205 -0.06 -15.23 8.83
CA HIS A 205 -0.86 -14.41 9.73
C HIS A 205 -0.34 -12.97 9.82
N ALA A 206 -1.24 -11.99 9.74
CA ALA A 206 -0.98 -10.61 10.17
C ALA A 206 -1.96 -10.22 11.29
N LYS A 207 -1.48 -9.89 12.50
CA LYS A 207 -2.41 -9.55 13.62
C LYS A 207 -3.23 -8.30 13.28
N TYR A 208 -2.58 -7.29 12.70
CA TYR A 208 -3.20 -6.05 12.26
C TYR A 208 -3.14 -5.97 10.73
N ALA A 209 -2.17 -5.25 10.15
CA ALA A 209 -2.24 -4.85 8.76
C ALA A 209 -1.01 -5.22 7.93
N ILE A 210 -1.24 -5.32 6.63
CA ILE A 210 -0.21 -5.33 5.59
C ILE A 210 -0.42 -4.10 4.73
N LYS A 211 0.64 -3.31 4.53
CA LYS A 211 0.63 -2.11 3.68
C LYS A 211 1.81 -2.20 2.72
N ILE A 212 1.53 -2.36 1.43
CA ILE A 212 2.52 -2.38 0.34
C ILE A 212 2.13 -1.27 -0.62
N VAL A 213 2.79 -0.12 -0.56
CA VAL A 213 2.36 1.11 -1.25
C VAL A 213 3.54 1.92 -1.76
N GLU A 214 3.37 2.75 -2.78
CA GLU A 214 4.43 3.67 -3.23
C GLU A 214 5.73 2.93 -3.67
N ASN A 215 5.60 1.72 -4.22
CA ASN A 215 6.70 0.96 -4.83
C ASN A 215 6.47 0.91 -6.36
N PRO A 216 6.97 1.89 -7.14
CA PRO A 216 6.49 2.17 -8.50
C PRO A 216 6.93 1.18 -9.58
N ASP A 217 7.89 0.30 -9.27
CA ASP A 217 8.47 -0.68 -10.19
C ASP A 217 8.05 -2.13 -9.85
N LEU A 218 7.05 -2.28 -8.97
CA LEU A 218 6.54 -3.56 -8.48
C LEU A 218 5.60 -4.23 -9.50
N ASP A 219 5.81 -5.51 -9.79
CA ASP A 219 5.01 -6.33 -10.70
C ASP A 219 4.21 -7.44 -9.98
N ASN A 220 4.68 -7.95 -8.84
CA ASN A 220 4.12 -9.16 -8.22
C ASN A 220 4.12 -9.12 -6.68
N ILE A 221 2.97 -9.41 -6.07
CA ILE A 221 2.81 -9.61 -4.62
C ILE A 221 2.19 -10.98 -4.36
N SER A 222 2.91 -11.87 -3.65
CA SER A 222 2.45 -13.23 -3.33
C SER A 222 2.73 -13.62 -1.87
N MET A 223 1.71 -14.10 -1.17
CA MET A 223 1.84 -14.65 0.20
C MET A 223 0.66 -15.58 0.58
N PRO A 224 0.90 -16.72 1.26
CA PRO A 224 -0.15 -17.64 1.72
C PRO A 224 -0.76 -17.17 3.06
N LEU A 225 -1.10 -15.89 3.10
CA LEU A 225 -1.71 -15.21 4.24
C LEU A 225 -3.11 -15.77 4.48
N THR A 226 -3.36 -16.39 5.63
CA THR A 226 -4.68 -16.97 5.96
C THR A 226 -5.65 -15.97 6.57
N ASN A 227 -5.12 -14.96 7.28
CA ASN A 227 -5.88 -13.88 7.91
C ASN A 227 -5.06 -12.60 8.08
N ALA A 228 -5.75 -11.46 7.99
CA ALA A 228 -5.28 -10.13 8.38
C ALA A 228 -6.43 -9.28 8.91
N SER A 229 -6.17 -8.27 9.74
CA SER A 229 -7.20 -7.26 10.06
C SER A 229 -7.50 -6.36 8.86
N PHE A 230 -6.49 -5.98 8.07
CA PHE A 230 -6.67 -5.32 6.78
C PHE A 230 -5.43 -5.41 5.88
N VAL A 231 -5.60 -5.24 4.58
CA VAL A 231 -4.55 -5.31 3.54
C VAL A 231 -4.68 -4.10 2.62
N GLN A 232 -3.67 -3.24 2.54
CA GLN A 232 -3.65 -2.05 1.67
C GLN A 232 -2.57 -2.17 0.60
N MET A 233 -2.98 -2.02 -0.66
CA MET A 233 -2.12 -2.05 -1.86
C MET A 233 -2.58 -0.94 -2.81
N TYR A 234 -1.77 0.12 -2.99
CA TYR A 234 -2.07 1.28 -3.83
C TYR A 234 -0.78 2.06 -4.19
N ASN A 235 -0.77 2.88 -5.25
CA ASN A 235 0.40 3.62 -5.74
C ASN A 235 1.64 2.72 -6.00
N ASN A 236 1.44 1.44 -6.36
CA ASN A 236 2.55 0.56 -6.74
C ASN A 236 2.82 0.65 -8.25
N GLY A 237 3.53 -0.32 -8.83
CA GLY A 237 3.67 -0.43 -10.27
C GLY A 237 2.33 -0.58 -11.01
N ARG A 238 2.36 -0.31 -12.31
CA ARG A 238 1.14 -0.21 -13.13
C ARG A 238 0.51 -1.55 -13.50
N ASP A 239 1.33 -2.59 -13.52
CA ASP A 239 0.97 -3.91 -14.02
C ASP A 239 1.03 -4.97 -12.89
N VAL A 240 0.81 -4.53 -11.63
CA VAL A 240 0.88 -5.38 -10.41
C VAL A 240 -0.17 -6.49 -10.41
N VAL A 241 0.28 -7.72 -10.20
CA VAL A 241 -0.55 -8.89 -9.87
C VAL A 241 -0.48 -9.16 -8.38
N VAL A 242 -1.64 -9.38 -7.74
CA VAL A 242 -1.76 -9.72 -6.31
C VAL A 242 -2.31 -11.14 -6.14
N SER A 243 -1.62 -11.99 -5.40
CA SER A 243 -2.04 -13.37 -5.12
C SER A 243 -2.04 -13.67 -3.61
N LEU A 244 -3.24 -13.84 -3.04
CA LEU A 244 -3.45 -14.20 -1.63
C LEU A 244 -4.23 -15.53 -1.55
N PRO A 245 -3.65 -16.66 -2.04
CA PRO A 245 -4.38 -17.89 -2.35
C PRO A 245 -4.97 -18.61 -1.13
N GLU A 246 -4.45 -18.34 0.06
CA GLU A 246 -4.89 -18.95 1.33
C GLU A 246 -5.78 -18.04 2.19
N LEU A 247 -6.05 -16.81 1.74
CA LEU A 247 -6.74 -15.80 2.55
C LEU A 247 -8.21 -16.15 2.71
N GLU A 248 -8.62 -16.56 3.92
CA GLU A 248 -10.02 -16.86 4.22
C GLU A 248 -10.75 -15.71 4.92
N PHE A 249 -10.02 -14.86 5.66
CA PHE A 249 -10.59 -13.86 6.56
C PHE A 249 -9.89 -12.51 6.51
N LEU A 250 -10.66 -11.44 6.30
CA LEU A 250 -10.23 -10.05 6.52
C LEU A 250 -11.05 -9.42 7.64
N GLY A 251 -10.43 -8.52 8.41
CA GLY A 251 -11.07 -7.82 9.53
C GLY A 251 -10.57 -8.24 10.90
N ASN A 252 -10.90 -7.46 11.93
CA ASN A 252 -10.55 -7.79 13.31
C ASN A 252 -11.80 -8.21 14.11
N ARG A 253 -11.82 -9.45 14.63
CA ARG A 253 -12.87 -9.93 15.55
C ARG A 253 -12.67 -9.47 17.00
N SER A 254 -11.53 -8.86 17.34
CA SER A 254 -11.18 -8.48 18.71
C SER A 254 -11.38 -6.99 18.98
N HIS A 255 -12.06 -6.67 20.09
CA HIS A 255 -12.32 -5.29 20.54
C HIS A 255 -11.06 -4.57 21.09
N GLU A 256 -9.85 -5.12 20.88
CA GLU A 256 -8.60 -4.54 21.39
C GLU A 256 -8.32 -3.18 20.72
N SER A 257 -8.60 -2.10 21.46
CA SER A 257 -8.35 -0.71 21.07
C SER A 257 -6.88 -0.45 20.76
N SER A 258 -6.51 -0.56 19.48
CA SER A 258 -5.18 -0.22 18.99
C SER A 258 -5.19 1.18 18.37
N MET A 259 -4.32 2.07 18.85
CA MET A 259 -4.21 3.47 18.39
C MET A 259 -3.46 3.61 17.06
N ILE A 260 -3.74 2.73 16.09
CA ILE A 260 -3.07 2.73 14.79
C ILE A 260 -3.87 3.62 13.82
N SER A 261 -3.71 4.94 13.98
CA SER A 261 -4.22 5.96 13.06
C SER A 261 -3.37 6.04 11.78
N ALA A 262 -3.14 4.90 11.11
CA ALA A 262 -2.18 4.75 10.02
C ALA A 262 -2.81 4.82 8.60
N GLY A 263 -3.85 5.64 8.44
CA GLY A 263 -4.37 6.01 7.11
C GLY A 263 -4.99 4.83 6.33
N GLY A 264 -5.92 4.12 6.96
CA GLY A 264 -6.73 3.08 6.32
C GLY A 264 -7.96 2.75 7.14
N THR A 265 -9.10 2.64 6.47
CA THR A 265 -10.39 2.17 7.02
C THR A 265 -10.86 0.88 6.36
N GLY A 266 -10.06 0.26 5.49
CA GLY A 266 -10.44 -0.94 4.75
C GLY A 266 -9.27 -1.82 4.36
N SER A 267 -9.60 -2.88 3.64
CA SER A 267 -8.65 -3.56 2.76
C SER A 267 -8.81 -3.01 1.36
N ASP A 268 -7.77 -2.33 0.87
CA ASP A 268 -7.82 -1.46 -0.29
C ASP A 268 -6.92 -2.06 -1.38
N PHE A 269 -7.49 -2.37 -2.54
CA PHE A 269 -6.80 -2.95 -3.70
C PHE A 269 -6.92 -1.98 -4.87
N GLN A 270 -5.82 -1.31 -5.21
CA GLN A 270 -5.78 -0.22 -6.18
C GLN A 270 -4.61 -0.37 -7.17
N ASP A 271 -4.80 0.17 -8.37
CA ASP A 271 -3.82 0.19 -9.47
C ASP A 271 -3.40 -1.20 -10.01
N LEU A 272 -4.13 -2.27 -9.69
CA LEU A 272 -3.76 -3.66 -10.03
C LEU A 272 -4.20 -4.07 -11.44
N ILE A 273 -3.46 -4.97 -12.08
CA ILE A 273 -3.87 -5.64 -13.33
C ILE A 273 -4.61 -6.97 -13.09
N ASP A 274 -4.37 -7.63 -11.96
CA ASP A 274 -5.10 -8.83 -11.51
C ASP A 274 -5.04 -9.00 -9.98
N VAL A 275 -6.06 -9.64 -9.38
CA VAL A 275 -6.18 -9.86 -7.93
C VAL A 275 -6.85 -11.20 -7.61
N SER A 276 -6.08 -12.15 -7.07
CA SER A 276 -6.53 -13.52 -6.80
C SER A 276 -6.80 -13.75 -5.31
N LEU A 277 -8.11 -13.82 -4.97
CA LEU A 277 -8.62 -14.05 -3.60
C LEU A 277 -9.48 -15.32 -3.49
N PRO A 278 -9.05 -16.50 -4.00
CA PRO A 278 -9.91 -17.65 -4.26
C PRO A 278 -10.51 -18.33 -3.02
N LYS A 279 -9.98 -18.04 -1.82
CA LYS A 279 -10.47 -18.59 -0.55
C LYS A 279 -11.15 -17.58 0.37
N LEU A 280 -11.28 -16.30 -0.03
CA LEU A 280 -11.83 -15.27 0.85
C LEU A 280 -13.31 -15.57 1.13
N LYS A 281 -13.63 -15.88 2.39
CA LYS A 281 -15.00 -16.18 2.84
C LYS A 281 -15.67 -15.01 3.50
N GLN A 282 -14.94 -14.29 4.34
CA GLN A 282 -15.54 -13.30 5.22
C GLN A 282 -14.66 -12.06 5.38
N VAL A 283 -15.29 -10.89 5.28
CA VAL A 283 -14.71 -9.59 5.64
C VAL A 283 -15.53 -8.99 6.78
N HIS A 284 -14.87 -8.41 7.78
CA HIS A 284 -15.50 -7.78 8.94
C HIS A 284 -14.88 -6.42 9.25
N GLY A 285 -15.67 -5.35 9.18
CA GLY A 285 -15.23 -4.02 9.60
C GLY A 285 -15.19 -3.85 11.12
N ASP A 286 -14.26 -3.02 11.62
CA ASP A 286 -14.40 -2.48 12.98
C ASP A 286 -15.57 -1.49 12.98
N TRP A 287 -16.54 -1.74 13.86
CA TRP A 287 -17.72 -0.91 14.10
C TRP A 287 -17.39 0.55 14.48
N ARG A 288 -16.15 0.84 14.89
CA ARG A 288 -15.63 2.20 15.18
C ARG A 288 -15.14 2.95 13.96
N PHE A 289 -14.81 2.24 12.87
CA PHE A 289 -14.03 2.79 11.75
C PHE A 289 -14.65 2.58 10.37
N PHE A 290 -15.83 1.94 10.27
CA PHE A 290 -16.51 1.63 9.01
C PHE A 290 -15.62 0.86 8.04
N GLY A 291 -15.32 -0.39 8.39
CA GLY A 291 -14.49 -1.26 7.56
C GLY A 291 -14.92 -1.33 6.10
N GLU A 292 -13.96 -1.19 5.19
CA GLU A 292 -14.10 -1.36 3.73
C GLU A 292 -13.42 -2.66 3.23
N LEU A 293 -13.92 -3.21 2.12
CA LEU A 293 -13.17 -3.97 1.13
C LEU A 293 -13.39 -3.25 -0.20
N SER A 294 -12.32 -2.68 -0.75
CA SER A 294 -12.45 -1.71 -1.85
C SER A 294 -11.50 -2.02 -3.00
N PHE A 295 -12.07 -2.10 -4.20
CA PHE A 295 -11.36 -2.30 -5.46
C PHE A 295 -11.47 -1.02 -6.28
N ILE A 296 -10.39 -0.23 -6.33
CA ILE A 296 -10.41 1.13 -6.89
C ILE A 296 -9.42 1.27 -8.06
N SER A 297 -9.87 1.84 -9.18
CA SER A 297 -9.02 2.20 -10.34
C SER A 297 -8.26 1.05 -11.02
N ASN A 298 -8.65 -0.21 -10.80
CA ASN A 298 -7.94 -1.37 -11.34
C ASN A 298 -8.17 -1.62 -12.84
N LEU A 299 -7.28 -2.43 -13.43
CA LEU A 299 -7.20 -2.74 -14.85
C LEU A 299 -7.62 -4.19 -15.21
N PHE A 300 -8.02 -5.01 -14.24
CA PHE A 300 -8.62 -6.33 -14.51
C PHE A 300 -9.98 -6.22 -15.22
N SER A 301 -10.29 -7.20 -16.06
CA SER A 301 -11.54 -7.26 -16.84
C SER A 301 -12.73 -7.87 -16.10
N GLU A 302 -12.47 -8.63 -15.03
CA GLU A 302 -13.42 -9.40 -14.23
C GLU A 302 -13.00 -9.33 -12.76
N LEU A 303 -13.96 -9.30 -11.83
CA LEU A 303 -13.71 -9.50 -10.40
C LEU A 303 -14.52 -10.69 -9.90
N TYR A 304 -13.83 -11.78 -9.57
CA TYR A 304 -14.44 -13.03 -9.14
C TYR A 304 -14.03 -13.38 -7.71
N LEU A 305 -15.00 -13.35 -6.78
CA LEU A 305 -14.81 -13.74 -5.39
C LEU A 305 -15.61 -15.03 -5.12
N PRO A 306 -15.10 -16.20 -5.56
CA PRO A 306 -15.87 -17.46 -5.64
C PRO A 306 -16.40 -17.97 -4.30
N ARG A 307 -15.80 -17.53 -3.19
CA ARG A 307 -16.07 -18.05 -1.85
C ARG A 307 -16.56 -16.99 -0.85
N LEU A 308 -16.71 -15.73 -1.26
CA LEU A 308 -17.13 -14.66 -0.34
C LEU A 308 -18.58 -14.89 0.08
N GLU A 309 -18.78 -15.24 1.34
CA GLU A 309 -20.07 -15.49 2.01
C GLU A 309 -20.60 -14.22 2.69
N ILE A 310 -19.72 -13.48 3.38
CA ILE A 310 -20.10 -12.39 4.28
C ILE A 310 -19.16 -11.18 4.10
N ALA A 311 -19.70 -10.07 3.59
CA ALA A 311 -19.03 -8.77 3.57
C ALA A 311 -19.66 -7.85 4.64
N ASN A 312 -19.28 -8.04 5.91
CA ASN A 312 -19.75 -7.20 7.02
C ASN A 312 -18.93 -5.90 7.12
N CYS A 313 -18.91 -5.19 6.00
CA CYS A 313 -18.09 -4.05 5.64
C CYS A 313 -18.78 -3.32 4.48
N THR A 314 -18.35 -2.11 4.14
CA THR A 314 -18.61 -1.58 2.81
C THR A 314 -17.87 -2.45 1.79
N LEU A 315 -18.52 -2.86 0.71
CA LEU A 315 -17.89 -3.49 -0.46
C LEU A 315 -17.92 -2.47 -1.60
N GLY A 316 -16.79 -1.82 -1.82
CA GLY A 316 -16.59 -0.78 -2.84
C GLY A 316 -15.99 -1.36 -4.11
N ILE A 317 -16.57 -1.04 -5.26
CA ILE A 317 -16.00 -1.33 -6.58
C ILE A 317 -16.10 -0.05 -7.41
N ASP A 318 -15.01 0.72 -7.50
CA ASP A 318 -15.03 2.08 -8.03
C ASP A 318 -13.91 2.38 -9.05
N GLU A 319 -14.23 3.17 -10.07
CA GLU A 319 -13.28 3.66 -11.11
C GLU A 319 -12.52 2.56 -11.89
N ASN A 320 -12.88 1.28 -11.80
CA ASN A 320 -12.21 0.17 -12.50
C ASN A 320 -12.54 0.22 -14.01
N VAL A 321 -11.71 0.92 -14.78
CA VAL A 321 -11.99 1.28 -16.19
C VAL A 321 -12.06 0.10 -17.16
N ALA A 322 -11.49 -1.04 -16.78
CA ALA A 322 -11.44 -2.25 -17.60
C ALA A 322 -12.53 -3.28 -17.26
N LEU A 323 -13.13 -3.20 -16.06
CA LEU A 323 -14.03 -4.19 -15.47
C LEU A 323 -15.35 -4.30 -16.23
N ASN A 324 -15.73 -5.52 -16.63
CA ASN A 324 -16.95 -5.83 -17.40
C ASN A 324 -17.94 -6.69 -16.59
N ASP A 325 -17.42 -7.55 -15.72
CA ASP A 325 -18.16 -8.61 -15.02
C ASP A 325 -17.77 -8.69 -13.53
N LEU A 326 -18.76 -8.75 -12.64
CA LEU A 326 -18.58 -8.88 -11.18
C LEU A 326 -19.33 -10.12 -10.67
N TRP A 327 -18.58 -11.13 -10.21
CA TRP A 327 -19.11 -12.43 -9.80
C TRP A 327 -18.91 -12.68 -8.30
N LEU A 328 -20.00 -12.62 -7.55
CA LEU A 328 -20.06 -12.81 -6.10
C LEU A 328 -21.02 -13.98 -5.76
N PRO A 329 -20.81 -15.20 -6.30
CA PRO A 329 -21.84 -16.25 -6.33
C PRO A 329 -22.24 -16.78 -4.94
N ARG A 330 -21.38 -16.63 -3.92
CA ARG A 330 -21.64 -17.08 -2.55
C ARG A 330 -22.09 -15.99 -1.58
N LEU A 331 -22.12 -14.74 -2.00
CA LEU A 331 -22.36 -13.62 -1.09
C LEU A 331 -23.78 -13.71 -0.55
N ASP A 332 -23.93 -13.93 0.76
CA ASP A 332 -25.20 -14.05 1.47
C ASP A 332 -25.60 -12.72 2.13
N TYR A 333 -24.61 -12.08 2.75
CA TYR A 333 -24.75 -10.80 3.45
C TYR A 333 -23.67 -9.81 3.00
N VAL A 334 -24.10 -8.62 2.64
CA VAL A 334 -23.26 -7.42 2.56
C VAL A 334 -23.80 -6.38 3.54
N LYS A 335 -22.95 -5.53 4.09
CA LYS A 335 -23.42 -4.33 4.79
C LYS A 335 -23.81 -3.27 3.76
N ASP A 336 -22.86 -2.50 3.26
CA ASP A 336 -23.08 -1.50 2.21
C ASP A 336 -22.43 -1.99 0.91
N LEU A 337 -23.20 -2.10 -0.18
CA LEU A 337 -22.69 -2.39 -1.52
C LEU A 337 -22.66 -1.10 -2.33
N GLU A 338 -21.46 -0.61 -2.65
CA GLU A 338 -21.27 0.66 -3.37
C GLU A 338 -20.46 0.42 -4.65
N ILE A 339 -21.02 0.84 -5.79
CA ILE A 339 -20.42 0.58 -7.11
C ILE A 339 -20.62 1.80 -8.02
N HIS A 340 -19.58 2.59 -8.23
CA HIS A 340 -19.63 3.80 -9.06
C HIS A 340 -18.49 3.87 -10.08
N ALA A 341 -18.67 4.73 -11.08
CA ALA A 341 -17.63 5.10 -12.04
C ALA A 341 -16.93 3.95 -12.82
N ASN A 342 -17.48 2.73 -12.87
CA ASN A 342 -16.97 1.64 -13.72
C ASN A 342 -17.60 1.73 -15.13
N PRO A 343 -16.94 2.30 -16.16
CA PRO A 343 -17.54 2.64 -17.46
C PRO A 343 -17.78 1.43 -18.38
N ARG A 344 -17.40 0.22 -17.96
CA ARG A 344 -17.56 -1.02 -18.74
C ARG A 344 -18.40 -2.09 -18.05
N LEU A 345 -18.65 -1.96 -16.73
CA LEU A 345 -19.31 -2.99 -15.94
C LEU A 345 -20.75 -3.21 -16.43
N ARG A 346 -20.99 -4.37 -17.04
CA ARG A 346 -22.28 -4.77 -17.64
C ARG A 346 -23.03 -5.76 -16.77
N ASN A 347 -22.29 -6.70 -16.19
CA ASN A 347 -22.84 -7.87 -15.54
C ASN A 347 -22.46 -7.89 -14.06
N MET A 348 -23.44 -8.06 -13.18
CA MET A 348 -23.22 -8.32 -11.77
C MET A 348 -24.10 -9.49 -11.30
N THR A 349 -23.49 -10.48 -10.66
CA THR A 349 -24.15 -11.70 -10.20
C THR A 349 -23.87 -11.94 -8.72
N ALA A 350 -24.91 -11.84 -7.88
CA ALA A 350 -24.86 -12.20 -6.46
C ALA A 350 -26.12 -12.98 -6.05
N ASN A 351 -26.34 -14.13 -6.69
CA ASN A 351 -27.61 -14.86 -6.63
C ASN A 351 -27.95 -15.50 -5.28
N LEU A 352 -26.99 -15.66 -4.38
CA LEU A 352 -27.22 -16.10 -3.00
C LEU A 352 -27.44 -14.95 -2.00
N LEU A 353 -27.40 -13.69 -2.43
CA LEU A 353 -27.52 -12.52 -1.55
C LEU A 353 -28.91 -12.45 -0.94
N LYS A 354 -29.03 -12.76 0.36
CA LYS A 354 -30.30 -12.72 1.08
C LYS A 354 -30.53 -11.36 1.75
N THR A 355 -29.47 -10.69 2.21
CA THR A 355 -29.58 -9.44 2.99
C THR A 355 -28.51 -8.41 2.62
N ALA A 356 -28.92 -7.15 2.51
CA ALA A 356 -28.04 -5.99 2.51
C ALA A 356 -28.49 -4.97 3.58
N ASP A 357 -27.59 -4.12 4.08
CA ASP A 357 -28.02 -2.87 4.72
C ASP A 357 -28.30 -1.81 3.65
N LYS A 358 -27.40 -1.62 2.68
CA LYS A 358 -27.54 -0.62 1.61
C LYS A 358 -27.08 -1.18 0.28
N ILE A 359 -27.78 -0.85 -0.80
CA ILE A 359 -27.31 -1.09 -2.18
C ILE A 359 -27.33 0.24 -2.93
N ASN A 360 -26.17 0.67 -3.42
CA ASN A 360 -25.97 1.96 -4.10
C ASN A 360 -25.07 1.77 -5.34
N MET A 361 -25.68 1.56 -6.50
CA MET A 361 -25.00 1.15 -7.72
C MET A 361 -25.32 2.09 -8.88
N THR A 362 -24.30 2.59 -9.56
CA THR A 362 -24.43 3.39 -10.79
C THR A 362 -23.42 2.96 -11.84
N GLY A 363 -23.88 2.45 -12.96
CA GLY A 363 -23.02 1.96 -14.04
C GLY A 363 -23.81 1.72 -15.32
N PRO A 364 -23.13 1.33 -16.42
CA PRO A 364 -23.77 1.02 -17.69
C PRO A 364 -24.28 -0.44 -17.70
N PHE A 365 -24.80 -0.91 -16.56
CA PHE A 365 -25.23 -2.29 -16.33
C PHE A 365 -26.30 -2.70 -17.35
N THR A 366 -26.22 -3.94 -17.82
CA THR A 366 -27.27 -4.58 -18.63
C THR A 366 -27.86 -5.80 -17.92
N ASN A 367 -27.10 -6.44 -17.03
CA ASN A 367 -27.51 -7.63 -16.29
C ASN A 367 -27.11 -7.52 -14.81
N VAL A 368 -28.07 -7.32 -13.91
CA VAL A 368 -27.85 -7.35 -12.44
C VAL A 368 -28.74 -8.43 -11.84
N GLU A 369 -28.16 -9.36 -11.08
CA GLU A 369 -28.85 -10.56 -10.57
C GLU A 369 -28.76 -10.66 -9.04
N PHE A 370 -29.91 -10.52 -8.36
CA PHE A 370 -30.07 -10.61 -6.90
C PHE A 370 -31.26 -11.51 -6.52
N PHE A 371 -31.38 -12.69 -7.14
CA PHE A 371 -32.61 -13.50 -7.09
C PHE A 371 -33.03 -14.02 -5.70
N SER A 372 -32.10 -14.13 -4.72
CA SER A 372 -32.40 -14.66 -3.37
C SER A 372 -32.65 -13.59 -2.29
N ILE A 373 -32.70 -12.31 -2.68
CA ILE A 373 -32.80 -11.17 -1.77
C ILE A 373 -34.12 -11.15 -0.99
N LYS A 374 -34.02 -10.86 0.31
CA LYS A 374 -35.14 -10.90 1.26
C LYS A 374 -35.25 -9.62 2.07
N THR A 375 -34.16 -8.89 2.27
CA THR A 375 -34.17 -7.63 3.02
C THR A 375 -33.07 -6.69 2.55
N VAL A 376 -33.41 -5.41 2.38
CA VAL A 376 -32.48 -4.26 2.35
C VAL A 376 -32.92 -3.32 3.47
N THR A 377 -32.10 -3.16 4.52
CA THR A 377 -32.53 -2.43 5.75
C THR A 377 -32.57 -0.90 5.57
N GLY A 378 -31.81 -0.38 4.62
CA GLY A 378 -31.79 1.01 4.18
C GLY A 378 -32.23 1.18 2.73
N ASP A 379 -31.53 2.03 1.98
CA ASP A 379 -31.88 2.38 0.60
C ASP A 379 -31.41 1.32 -0.42
N PHE A 380 -32.24 1.10 -1.45
CA PHE A 380 -31.90 0.40 -2.68
C PHE A 380 -31.90 1.39 -3.84
N TYR A 381 -30.71 1.72 -4.35
CA TYR A 381 -30.50 2.66 -5.44
C TYR A 381 -29.70 1.97 -6.55
N LEU A 382 -30.35 1.66 -7.68
CA LEU A 382 -29.73 1.03 -8.84
C LEU A 382 -29.97 1.86 -10.09
N VAL A 383 -28.90 2.22 -10.81
CA VAL A 383 -28.96 2.91 -12.10
C VAL A 383 -28.13 2.14 -13.11
N GLY A 384 -28.80 1.53 -14.09
CA GLY A 384 -28.21 0.82 -15.22
C GLY A 384 -28.36 1.56 -16.55
N ASP A 385 -28.09 0.84 -17.63
CA ASP A 385 -28.45 1.24 -19.00
C ASP A 385 -29.97 1.13 -19.23
N ASN A 386 -30.47 1.76 -20.30
CA ASN A 386 -31.89 1.70 -20.67
C ASN A 386 -32.38 0.29 -21.08
N THR A 387 -31.47 -0.66 -21.31
CA THR A 387 -31.78 -2.07 -21.58
C THR A 387 -31.91 -2.94 -20.32
N MET A 388 -31.40 -2.51 -19.16
CA MET A 388 -31.38 -3.30 -17.93
C MET A 388 -32.80 -3.53 -17.40
N ASP A 389 -33.17 -4.79 -17.15
CA ASP A 389 -34.48 -5.15 -16.60
C ASP A 389 -34.64 -4.73 -15.13
N CYS A 390 -35.49 -3.72 -14.90
CA CYS A 390 -35.98 -3.32 -13.58
C CYS A 390 -37.29 -4.02 -13.18
N SER A 391 -38.03 -4.65 -14.11
CA SER A 391 -39.35 -5.22 -13.82
C SER A 391 -39.28 -6.39 -12.83
N CYS A 392 -38.20 -7.18 -12.88
CA CYS A 392 -37.87 -8.20 -11.88
C CYS A 392 -37.82 -7.60 -10.46
N PHE A 393 -37.18 -6.45 -10.29
CA PHE A 393 -37.12 -5.76 -9.00
C PHE A 393 -38.46 -5.13 -8.62
N ASP A 394 -39.16 -4.48 -9.56
CA ASP A 394 -40.46 -3.83 -9.29
C ASP A 394 -41.54 -4.81 -8.83
N GLU A 395 -41.59 -6.02 -9.36
CA GLU A 395 -42.57 -7.04 -8.93
C GLU A 395 -42.23 -7.65 -7.56
N HIS A 396 -40.93 -7.75 -7.21
CA HIS A 396 -40.48 -8.50 -6.03
C HIS A 396 -40.18 -7.61 -4.81
N PHE A 397 -39.71 -6.38 -4.99
CA PHE A 397 -39.12 -5.59 -3.89
C PHE A 397 -40.13 -4.76 -3.08
N LEU A 398 -41.37 -4.60 -3.58
CA LEU A 398 -42.34 -3.66 -3.03
C LEU A 398 -42.73 -3.97 -1.57
N ASN A 399 -42.62 -2.93 -0.73
CA ASN A 399 -43.10 -2.81 0.66
C ASN A 399 -42.58 -3.80 1.71
N ASN A 400 -41.94 -4.91 1.34
CA ASN A 400 -41.45 -5.93 2.28
C ASN A 400 -39.93 -6.18 2.23
N ILE A 401 -39.29 -6.04 1.07
CA ILE A 401 -37.84 -6.29 0.94
C ILE A 401 -37.05 -5.03 1.33
N VAL A 402 -37.33 -3.89 0.69
CA VAL A 402 -36.62 -2.62 0.96
C VAL A 402 -37.35 -1.86 2.05
N GLN A 403 -36.64 -1.54 3.14
CA GLN A 403 -37.17 -0.80 4.29
C GLN A 403 -36.94 0.72 4.18
N GLY A 404 -35.91 1.15 3.44
CA GLY A 404 -35.67 2.54 3.06
C GLY A 404 -36.24 2.90 1.69
N SER A 405 -35.52 3.72 0.94
CA SER A 405 -35.92 4.22 -0.38
C SER A 405 -35.62 3.19 -1.47
N TYR A 406 -36.62 2.76 -2.24
CA TYR A 406 -36.42 1.97 -3.46
C TYR A 406 -36.36 2.87 -4.70
N LYS A 407 -35.36 2.63 -5.56
CA LYS A 407 -35.27 3.22 -6.91
C LYS A 407 -34.40 2.36 -7.84
N CYS A 408 -35.02 1.79 -8.87
CA CYS A 408 -34.34 1.28 -10.06
C CYS A 408 -34.46 2.30 -11.21
N ILE A 409 -33.45 2.41 -12.08
CA ILE A 409 -33.53 3.07 -13.39
C ILE A 409 -33.06 2.09 -14.46
N GLY A 410 -33.95 1.76 -15.40
CA GLY A 410 -33.71 0.86 -16.52
C GLY A 410 -34.99 0.68 -17.34
N ASN A 411 -35.17 -0.50 -17.93
CA ASN A 411 -36.39 -0.94 -18.57
C ASN A 411 -37.35 -1.55 -17.54
N HIS A 412 -38.53 -0.94 -17.34
CA HIS A 412 -39.57 -1.43 -16.44
C HIS A 412 -40.65 -2.28 -17.16
N THR A 413 -40.41 -2.66 -18.42
CA THR A 413 -41.31 -3.50 -19.21
C THR A 413 -41.04 -4.98 -18.92
N LYS A 414 -42.01 -5.69 -18.33
CA LYS A 414 -41.89 -7.14 -18.11
C LYS A 414 -41.59 -7.88 -19.43
N PRO A 415 -40.51 -8.68 -19.52
CA PRO A 415 -40.21 -9.47 -20.72
C PRO A 415 -41.24 -10.59 -20.94
N GLU A 416 -41.39 -11.04 -22.19
CA GLU A 416 -42.26 -12.18 -22.54
C GLU A 416 -41.75 -13.52 -21.96
N THR A 417 -40.43 -13.64 -21.78
CA THR A 417 -39.77 -14.77 -21.12
C THR A 417 -39.28 -14.34 -19.74
N GLU A 418 -39.67 -15.08 -18.70
CA GLU A 418 -39.21 -14.83 -17.34
C GLU A 418 -37.69 -15.07 -17.20
N ARG A 419 -37.02 -14.19 -16.47
CA ARG A 419 -35.55 -14.17 -16.37
C ARG A 419 -35.08 -15.26 -15.41
N MET A 420 -34.16 -16.11 -15.86
CA MET A 420 -33.52 -17.13 -15.03
C MET A 420 -32.16 -16.64 -14.48
N PRO A 421 -31.74 -17.11 -13.28
CA PRO A 421 -30.44 -16.78 -12.71
C PRO A 421 -29.28 -17.49 -13.44
N SER A 422 -28.16 -16.80 -13.63
CA SER A 422 -26.95 -17.35 -14.27
C SER A 422 -26.18 -18.35 -13.39
N THR A 423 -26.45 -18.34 -12.09
CA THR A 423 -25.84 -19.23 -11.06
C THR A 423 -26.90 -19.65 -10.05
N PRO A 424 -26.77 -20.83 -9.39
CA PRO A 424 -27.77 -21.33 -8.45
C PRO A 424 -28.19 -20.35 -7.35
N THR A 425 -29.48 -20.41 -6.99
CA THR A 425 -30.12 -19.60 -5.92
C THR A 425 -30.22 -20.35 -4.58
N ASP A 426 -29.67 -21.55 -4.48
CA ASP A 426 -29.36 -22.19 -3.20
C ASP A 426 -27.94 -22.75 -3.14
N GLU A 427 -27.41 -22.82 -1.92
CA GLU A 427 -26.02 -23.19 -1.62
C GLU A 427 -25.72 -24.67 -1.92
N ALA A 428 -26.70 -25.56 -1.78
CA ALA A 428 -26.53 -26.99 -2.04
C ALA A 428 -26.42 -27.28 -3.55
N GLN A 429 -27.20 -26.58 -4.37
CA GLN A 429 -27.03 -26.57 -5.83
C GLN A 429 -25.68 -25.94 -6.23
N LEU A 430 -25.21 -24.90 -5.53
CA LEU A 430 -23.95 -24.24 -5.87
C LEU A 430 -22.72 -25.11 -5.56
N GLU A 431 -22.73 -25.91 -4.48
CA GLU A 431 -21.68 -26.92 -4.23
C GLU A 431 -21.69 -28.04 -5.28
N ALA A 432 -22.86 -28.48 -5.73
CA ALA A 432 -22.99 -29.43 -6.83
C ALA A 432 -22.50 -28.86 -8.17
N TRP A 433 -22.77 -27.57 -8.44
CA TRP A 433 -22.31 -26.85 -9.63
C TRP A 433 -20.79 -26.64 -9.64
N GLY A 434 -20.21 -26.24 -8.50
CA GLY A 434 -18.76 -26.10 -8.34
C GLY A 434 -18.01 -27.42 -8.55
N SER A 435 -18.58 -28.53 -8.09
CA SER A 435 -18.01 -29.88 -8.26
C SER A 435 -17.98 -30.37 -9.72
N GLY A 436 -18.65 -29.69 -10.65
CA GLY A 436 -18.71 -30.07 -12.06
C GLY A 436 -17.69 -29.36 -12.98
N LYS A 437 -16.95 -28.35 -12.49
CA LYS A 437 -16.25 -27.40 -13.38
C LYS A 437 -14.82 -27.80 -13.80
N ASP A 438 -14.27 -28.88 -13.24
CA ASP A 438 -12.98 -29.47 -13.63
C ASP A 438 -13.10 -30.54 -14.76
N GLY A 439 -14.29 -30.69 -15.38
CA GLY A 439 -14.58 -31.80 -16.30
C GLY A 439 -15.31 -31.41 -17.59
N SER A 440 -14.55 -31.26 -18.68
CA SER A 440 -14.91 -31.37 -20.12
C SER A 440 -16.36 -31.09 -20.57
N ASP A 441 -16.47 -30.06 -21.42
CA ASP A 441 -17.47 -29.88 -22.48
C ASP A 441 -18.21 -31.17 -22.94
N SER A 442 -19.53 -31.21 -22.74
CA SER A 442 -20.52 -31.71 -23.71
C SER A 442 -21.95 -31.44 -23.20
N GLY A 443 -22.75 -30.69 -23.95
CA GLY A 443 -24.13 -30.38 -23.57
C GLY A 443 -25.18 -31.34 -24.15
N ASN A 444 -26.36 -31.39 -23.52
CA ASN A 444 -27.62 -31.58 -24.25
C ASN A 444 -28.82 -30.94 -23.50
N ASP A 445 -29.87 -30.65 -24.27
CA ASP A 445 -31.10 -29.92 -23.95
C ASP A 445 -32.24 -30.78 -23.33
N THR A 446 -33.34 -30.11 -22.98
CA THR A 446 -34.76 -30.55 -22.77
C THR A 446 -35.28 -30.78 -21.33
N GLY A 447 -36.49 -30.27 -21.02
CA GLY A 447 -37.31 -30.78 -19.89
C GLY A 447 -38.32 -29.85 -19.17
N ASP A 448 -39.28 -29.22 -19.85
CA ASP A 448 -40.33 -28.37 -19.23
C ASP A 448 -41.28 -29.03 -18.20
N LYS A 449 -41.75 -28.25 -17.19
CA LYS A 449 -43.20 -27.93 -17.01
C LYS A 449 -43.60 -26.88 -15.96
N GLU A 450 -44.85 -26.40 -16.14
CA GLU A 450 -45.54 -25.28 -15.47
C GLU A 450 -46.15 -25.63 -14.10
N GLY A 451 -46.49 -24.60 -13.29
CA GLY A 451 -47.15 -24.73 -11.99
C GLY A 451 -48.01 -23.53 -11.55
N SER A 452 -49.21 -23.38 -12.12
CA SER A 452 -50.30 -22.46 -11.71
C SER A 452 -50.77 -22.65 -10.24
N SER A 453 -51.45 -21.72 -9.53
CA SER A 453 -51.80 -20.28 -9.73
C SER A 453 -52.56 -19.72 -8.50
N SER A 454 -52.94 -18.42 -8.51
CA SER A 454 -53.92 -17.72 -7.62
C SER A 454 -53.51 -17.42 -6.15
N GLY A 455 -54.00 -16.35 -5.50
CA GLY A 455 -54.70 -15.15 -5.98
C GLY A 455 -55.88 -14.66 -5.12
N SER A 456 -55.79 -13.46 -4.51
CA SER A 456 -56.94 -12.72 -3.95
C SER A 456 -56.64 -11.23 -3.70
N SER A 457 -57.65 -10.36 -3.86
CA SER A 457 -57.54 -8.89 -3.77
C SER A 457 -58.20 -8.30 -2.51
N SER A 458 -57.83 -7.06 -2.14
CA SER A 458 -58.74 -6.09 -1.50
C SER A 458 -58.21 -4.65 -1.61
N ASN A 459 -59.11 -3.65 -1.53
CA ASN A 459 -58.81 -2.23 -1.80
C ASN A 459 -58.51 -1.42 -0.51
N GLY A 460 -57.83 -0.28 -0.66
CA GLY A 460 -57.76 0.77 0.38
C GLY A 460 -57.39 2.13 -0.22
N GLU A 461 -58.25 3.14 -0.03
CA GLU A 461 -58.05 4.52 -0.50
C GLU A 461 -57.30 5.38 0.53
N GLY A 462 -56.63 6.45 0.09
CA GLY A 462 -56.04 7.44 1.00
C GLY A 462 -55.07 8.43 0.35
N GLY A 463 -55.57 9.50 -0.27
CA GLY A 463 -54.72 10.50 -0.94
C GLY A 463 -54.12 11.56 -0.01
N GLY A 464 -52.89 12.02 -0.32
CA GLY A 464 -52.23 13.14 0.36
C GLY A 464 -51.29 13.91 -0.59
N GLY A 465 -51.78 15.02 -1.17
CA GLY A 465 -51.04 15.75 -2.21
C GLY A 465 -49.94 16.67 -1.67
N GLY A 466 -48.70 16.51 -2.16
CA GLY A 466 -47.54 17.32 -1.78
C GLY A 466 -46.75 17.89 -2.96
N LEU A 467 -47.13 19.10 -3.40
CA LEU A 467 -46.42 20.08 -4.26
C LEU A 467 -45.41 19.58 -5.33
N SER A 468 -45.68 19.96 -6.59
CA SER A 468 -44.93 19.62 -7.81
C SER A 468 -43.40 19.81 -7.74
N THR A 469 -42.67 18.79 -8.22
CA THR A 469 -41.20 18.72 -8.33
C THR A 469 -40.60 19.75 -9.29
N GLY A 470 -41.40 20.45 -10.11
CA GLY A 470 -40.94 21.41 -11.13
C GLY A 470 -40.05 22.54 -10.60
N ALA A 471 -40.08 22.85 -9.30
CA ALA A 471 -39.21 23.84 -8.68
C ALA A 471 -37.84 23.30 -8.21
N LYS A 472 -37.66 21.98 -8.05
CA LYS A 472 -36.42 21.40 -7.48
C LYS A 472 -35.32 21.14 -8.52
N ALA A 473 -35.67 20.99 -9.80
CA ALA A 473 -34.70 20.72 -10.87
C ALA A 473 -33.72 21.88 -11.16
N GLY A 474 -34.07 23.12 -10.80
CA GLY A 474 -33.31 24.31 -11.21
C GLY A 474 -31.99 24.57 -10.48
N ILE A 475 -31.75 23.97 -9.32
CA ILE A 475 -30.60 24.31 -8.45
C ILE A 475 -29.35 23.46 -8.75
N GLY A 476 -29.52 22.21 -9.21
CA GLY A 476 -28.41 21.27 -9.39
C GLY A 476 -27.34 21.69 -10.41
N VAL A 477 -27.70 22.49 -11.41
CA VAL A 477 -26.79 22.92 -12.49
C VAL A 477 -26.15 24.29 -12.23
N GLY A 478 -26.75 25.14 -11.39
CA GLY A 478 -26.27 26.49 -11.14
C GLY A 478 -25.11 26.59 -10.14
N VAL A 479 -25.08 25.71 -9.13
CA VAL A 479 -24.13 25.80 -8.00
C VAL A 479 -22.73 25.35 -8.39
N SER A 480 -22.60 24.33 -9.24
CA SER A 480 -21.32 23.74 -9.66
C SER A 480 -20.42 24.74 -10.39
N MET A 481 -20.97 25.52 -11.33
CA MET A 481 -20.25 26.57 -12.05
C MET A 481 -19.67 27.64 -11.11
N VAL A 482 -20.43 28.06 -10.10
CA VAL A 482 -20.00 29.08 -9.12
C VAL A 482 -18.92 28.52 -8.19
N ALA A 483 -19.05 27.27 -7.73
CA ALA A 483 -18.04 26.62 -6.90
C ALA A 483 -16.68 26.51 -7.62
N VAL A 484 -16.67 26.04 -8.88
CA VAL A 484 -15.45 25.92 -9.69
C VAL A 484 -14.80 27.29 -9.92
N ALA A 485 -15.59 28.32 -10.22
CA ALA A 485 -15.08 29.69 -10.40
C ALA A 485 -14.43 30.25 -9.12
N LEU A 486 -15.01 29.98 -7.94
CA LEU A 486 -14.45 30.39 -6.66
C LEU A 486 -13.16 29.63 -6.31
N ILE A 487 -13.08 28.33 -6.58
CA ILE A 487 -11.88 27.50 -6.35
C ILE A 487 -10.72 27.99 -7.24
N LEU A 488 -10.96 28.21 -8.53
CA LEU A 488 -9.96 28.74 -9.46
C LEU A 488 -9.51 30.16 -9.08
N GLY A 489 -10.44 31.01 -8.65
CA GLY A 489 -10.13 32.35 -8.14
C GLY A 489 -9.25 32.32 -6.89
N ALA A 490 -9.56 31.46 -5.92
CA ALA A 490 -8.76 31.26 -4.71
C ALA A 490 -7.35 30.75 -5.02
N TRP A 491 -7.21 29.78 -5.93
CA TRP A 491 -5.92 29.23 -6.37
C TRP A 491 -5.04 30.28 -7.07
N PHE A 492 -5.64 31.11 -7.93
CA PHE A 492 -4.91 32.19 -8.61
C PHE A 492 -4.41 33.26 -7.64
N LEU A 493 -5.23 33.65 -6.66
CA LEU A 493 -4.84 34.59 -5.60
C LEU A 493 -3.77 34.00 -4.66
N TYR A 494 -3.82 32.70 -4.37
CA TYR A 494 -2.80 31.99 -3.60
C TYR A 494 -1.45 31.98 -4.31
N ARG A 495 -1.41 31.64 -5.61
CA ARG A 495 -0.20 31.75 -6.45
C ARG A 495 0.36 33.18 -6.43
N LYS A 496 -0.48 34.20 -6.59
CA LYS A 496 -0.03 35.61 -6.58
C LYS A 496 0.56 36.05 -5.24
N LYS A 497 0.06 35.55 -4.11
CA LYS A 497 0.65 35.82 -2.78
C LYS A 497 1.98 35.10 -2.55
N LYS A 498 2.19 33.89 -3.08
CA LYS A 498 3.47 33.17 -2.91
C LYS A 498 4.64 33.86 -3.63
N ALA A 499 4.36 34.61 -4.71
CA ALA A 499 5.34 35.40 -5.46
C ALA A 499 5.78 36.72 -4.78
N GLN A 500 5.27 37.06 -3.58
CA GLN A 500 5.60 38.31 -2.87
C GLN A 500 6.34 38.10 -1.54
N LYS A 501 6.83 36.89 -1.25
CA LYS A 501 7.71 36.61 -0.10
C LYS A 501 9.15 36.38 -0.57
N ALA A 502 9.92 37.46 -0.63
CA ALA A 502 11.38 37.35 -0.61
C ALA A 502 11.85 36.92 0.80
N PRO A 503 13.04 36.28 0.94
CA PRO A 503 13.60 35.96 2.25
C PRO A 503 13.98 37.24 3.01
N GLU A 504 13.70 37.25 4.31
CA GLU A 504 14.12 38.31 5.24
C GLU A 504 15.34 37.79 6.04
N GLU A 505 16.49 38.47 5.93
CA GLU A 505 17.71 38.05 6.62
C GLU A 505 17.63 38.26 8.14
N ALA A 506 18.11 37.28 8.91
CA ALA A 506 18.18 37.38 10.36
C ALA A 506 19.38 38.26 10.81
N PRO A 507 19.19 39.21 11.74
CA PRO A 507 20.25 40.15 12.12
C PRO A 507 21.28 39.52 13.06
N THR A 508 22.55 39.50 12.64
CA THR A 508 23.68 39.17 13.52
C THR A 508 23.97 40.32 14.49
N ALA A 509 23.96 40.04 15.78
CA ALA A 509 24.33 41.01 16.82
C ALA A 509 25.66 40.62 17.47
N ASN A 510 26.70 41.45 17.32
CA ASN A 510 27.73 41.59 18.34
C ASN A 510 28.63 42.83 18.19
N SER A 511 29.23 43.25 19.30
CA SER A 511 30.34 44.21 19.46
C SER A 511 30.21 45.61 18.85
N ARG A 512 29.77 46.55 19.68
CA ARG A 512 30.11 47.99 19.54
C ARG A 512 31.61 48.20 19.72
N LEU A 513 32.21 49.09 18.92
CA LEU A 513 33.28 49.99 19.37
C LEU A 513 33.15 51.32 18.60
N GLN A 514 33.18 52.46 19.31
CA GLN A 514 32.86 53.77 18.76
C GLN A 514 34.11 54.63 18.51
N LYS A 515 34.12 55.33 17.36
CA LYS A 515 34.70 56.67 17.15
C LYS A 515 34.28 57.18 15.76
N ALA A 516 34.11 58.46 15.46
CA ALA A 516 33.53 59.62 16.17
C ALA A 516 33.70 60.84 15.24
N GLU A 517 32.65 61.63 15.02
CA GLU A 517 32.61 63.00 14.44
C GLU A 517 33.31 63.31 13.10
N LEU A 518 32.55 63.81 12.10
CA LEU A 518 32.54 65.24 11.74
C LEU A 518 31.39 65.64 10.77
N ASP A 519 30.93 66.89 10.85
CA ASP A 519 29.91 67.54 9.99
C ASP A 519 30.42 67.96 8.59
N GLY A 520 29.55 68.46 7.68
CA GLY A 520 30.07 69.22 6.52
C GLY A 520 29.20 69.74 5.35
N ASN A 521 27.88 69.53 5.32
CA ASN A 521 26.88 70.16 4.40
C ASN A 521 27.32 71.20 3.31
N SER A 522 27.16 70.86 2.01
CA SER A 522 26.74 71.78 0.92
C SER A 522 26.30 70.95 -0.32
N LYS A 523 25.19 71.15 -1.05
CA LYS A 523 24.55 72.30 -1.76
C LYS A 523 25.09 72.57 -3.19
N PRO A 524 24.24 72.96 -4.18
CA PRO A 524 23.92 72.03 -5.27
C PRO A 524 24.11 72.52 -6.73
N THR A 525 23.73 71.64 -7.66
CA THR A 525 23.66 71.70 -9.14
C THR A 525 23.00 72.95 -9.76
N PRO A 526 23.30 73.29 -11.05
CA PRO A 526 22.46 72.76 -12.15
C PRO A 526 23.14 72.45 -13.52
N VAL A 527 22.66 71.35 -14.13
CA VAL A 527 22.29 71.07 -15.55
C VAL A 527 22.90 71.86 -16.74
N ASP A 528 23.49 71.12 -17.70
CA ASP A 528 23.31 71.20 -19.19
C ASP A 528 24.27 70.20 -19.91
N ILE A 529 24.10 69.70 -21.16
CA ILE A 529 22.92 69.47 -22.05
C ILE A 529 23.27 68.36 -23.10
N GLU A 530 22.35 67.96 -24.01
CA GLU A 530 22.56 66.92 -25.05
C GLU A 530 23.27 67.40 -26.36
N LYS A 531 23.78 66.45 -27.20
CA LYS A 531 23.16 66.02 -28.51
C LYS A 531 24.11 65.67 -29.72
N VAL A 532 24.05 64.40 -30.20
CA VAL A 532 24.28 63.92 -31.62
C VAL A 532 25.74 63.99 -32.17
N GLU A 533 26.23 63.23 -33.19
CA GLU A 533 25.59 62.35 -34.21
C GLU A 533 26.00 60.84 -34.15
N SER A 534 26.18 60.13 -35.28
CA SER A 534 25.94 58.68 -35.39
C SER A 534 26.67 57.95 -36.57
N LYS A 535 26.17 56.74 -36.92
CA LYS A 535 26.48 55.82 -38.05
C LYS A 535 27.66 54.84 -37.90
N MET A 536 27.35 53.54 -38.00
CA MET A 536 27.43 52.80 -39.28
C MET A 536 26.63 51.48 -39.21
N ALA A 537 26.37 50.85 -40.36
CA ALA A 537 25.64 49.58 -40.47
C ALA A 537 26.07 48.76 -41.71
N VAL A 538 25.98 47.43 -41.61
CA VAL A 538 26.10 46.44 -42.71
C VAL A 538 25.07 45.33 -42.44
N ALA A 539 24.58 44.62 -43.48
CA ALA A 539 23.36 43.81 -43.39
C ALA A 539 23.44 42.44 -44.12
N LYS A 540 22.48 41.57 -43.75
CA LYS A 540 22.01 40.35 -44.44
C LYS A 540 23.02 39.20 -44.68
N THR A 541 22.61 38.01 -44.22
CA THR A 541 22.01 37.01 -45.12
C THR A 541 21.11 36.05 -44.36
N VAL A 542 20.27 35.30 -45.09
CA VAL A 542 19.38 34.25 -44.56
C VAL A 542 19.84 32.92 -45.16
N HIS A 543 19.86 31.85 -44.37
CA HIS A 543 19.91 30.47 -44.84
C HIS A 543 18.94 29.62 -44.02
N ALA A 544 18.28 28.67 -44.70
CA ALA A 544 17.55 27.59 -44.05
C ALA A 544 18.53 26.44 -43.75
N GLY A 545 18.31 25.73 -42.65
CA GLY A 545 18.96 24.45 -42.36
C GLY A 545 17.95 23.32 -42.57
N GLU A 546 18.32 22.31 -43.34
CA GLU A 546 17.48 21.14 -43.61
C GLU A 546 17.51 20.14 -42.43
N LEU A 547 16.44 19.37 -42.24
CA LEU A 547 16.47 18.23 -41.32
C LEU A 547 17.32 17.10 -41.93
N PRO A 548 18.29 16.51 -41.20
CA PRO A 548 18.81 15.20 -41.55
C PRO A 548 17.76 14.12 -41.26
N ASP A 549 17.65 13.16 -42.19
CA ASP A 549 16.64 12.10 -42.18
C ASP A 549 16.80 11.11 -41.01
N SER A 550 15.69 10.67 -40.43
CA SER A 550 15.68 9.72 -39.31
C SER A 550 15.83 8.28 -39.83
N GLY A 551 17.07 7.77 -39.78
CA GLY A 551 17.41 6.44 -40.25
C GLY A 551 16.53 5.33 -39.64
N ARG A 552 15.95 4.50 -40.52
CA ARG A 552 15.12 3.36 -40.12
C ARG A 552 15.99 2.27 -39.47
N PHE A 553 15.69 1.92 -38.23
CA PHE A 553 16.17 0.67 -37.64
C PHE A 553 15.23 -0.48 -38.02
N GLU A 554 15.73 -1.45 -38.77
CA GLU A 554 15.00 -2.69 -39.05
C GLU A 554 15.19 -3.70 -37.90
N LEU A 555 14.08 -4.26 -37.42
CA LEU A 555 14.09 -5.29 -36.37
C LEU A 555 14.46 -6.66 -36.97
N PRO A 556 15.47 -7.38 -36.44
CA PRO A 556 15.81 -8.70 -36.92
C PRO A 556 14.75 -9.73 -36.49
N ALA A 557 14.05 -10.31 -37.46
CA ALA A 557 13.02 -11.32 -37.21
C ALA A 557 13.61 -12.62 -36.62
N ARG A 558 13.18 -13.01 -35.42
CA ARG A 558 13.51 -14.32 -34.83
C ARG A 558 12.71 -15.44 -35.52
N THR A 559 13.37 -16.22 -36.36
CA THR A 559 12.77 -17.40 -37.01
C THR A 559 12.73 -18.59 -36.04
N ALA A 560 11.60 -18.78 -35.35
CA ALA A 560 11.35 -19.97 -34.55
C ALA A 560 10.93 -21.15 -35.44
N ARG A 561 11.84 -22.10 -35.66
CA ARG A 561 11.60 -23.34 -36.41
C ARG A 561 11.36 -24.49 -35.44
N ALA A 562 10.09 -24.81 -35.18
CA ALA A 562 9.73 -26.03 -34.47
C ALA A 562 9.81 -27.23 -35.42
N GLU A 563 10.56 -28.27 -35.06
CA GLU A 563 10.53 -29.55 -35.75
C GLU A 563 9.68 -30.54 -34.94
N LEU A 564 8.75 -31.22 -35.58
CA LEU A 564 8.04 -32.35 -34.97
C LEU A 564 9.00 -33.55 -34.89
N SER A 565 8.93 -34.27 -33.76
CA SER A 565 9.32 -35.68 -33.69
C SER A 565 8.05 -36.56 -33.68
N ALA A 566 8.22 -37.84 -34.01
CA ALA A 566 7.14 -38.75 -34.42
C ALA A 566 6.41 -39.44 -33.26
#